data_AF-A0A3A8EKT2-F1
#
_entry.id   AF-A0A3A8EKT2-F1
#
_cell.length_a   1.000
_cell.length_b   1.000
_cell.length_c   1.000
_cell.angle_alpha   90.00
_cell.angle_beta   90.00
_cell.angle_gamma   90.00
#
_symmetry.space_group_name_H-M   'P 1'
#
loop_
_entity.id
_entity.type
_entity.pdbx_description
1 polymer ?
#
loop_
_entity_poly.entity_id
_entity_poly.type
_entity_poly.pdbx_seq_one_letter_code
_entity_poly.pdbx_strand_id
1 'polypeptide(L)'
;QLHLNAVNDTRTYDGTNTSTGLVSITGLQGNDSASATQVFDSRNAGNRTLNVTDVLINDGNNGNNYIVQTQSATGTINKALITQVDGITANSRLFDGTTTATLNLNNSQLLGKLAGDDLYVASAQGQFSDLGIGQGKVVNINNIQLAGADAANYQLIKNTAQTTANMTLMTPTGYLQAIQFQPVTDPQIQPQNSARIDVQNGGVNINGLQVMQGGY
;
A
#
# COMPACT_ATOMS: atom_id res chain seq x y z
N GLN A 1 36.47 0.53 40.67
CA GLN A 1 35.44 1.07 39.75
C GLN A 1 34.73 -0.12 39.13
N LEU A 2 33.40 -0.07 39.04
CA LEU A 2 32.60 -1.11 38.39
C LEU A 2 32.24 -0.62 36.99
N HIS A 3 32.65 -1.35 35.96
CA HIS A 3 32.34 -1.00 34.58
C HIS A 3 31.26 -1.94 34.04
N LEU A 4 30.19 -1.35 33.52
CA LEU A 4 29.11 -2.04 32.83
C LEU A 4 29.10 -1.57 31.38
N ASN A 5 29.55 -2.43 30.48
CA ASN A 5 29.68 -2.12 29.07
C ASN A 5 28.57 -2.85 28.33
N ALA A 6 27.68 -2.09 27.68
CA ALA A 6 26.76 -2.67 26.72
C ALA A 6 27.57 -3.42 25.64
N VAL A 7 26.96 -4.45 25.06
CA VAL A 7 27.54 -5.23 23.98
C VAL A 7 26.75 -5.00 22.70
N ASN A 8 27.43 -5.13 21.55
CA ASN A 8 26.75 -4.98 20.27
C ASN A 8 25.65 -6.03 20.11
N ASP A 9 24.50 -5.61 19.60
CA ASP A 9 23.35 -6.49 19.33
C ASP A 9 22.70 -6.14 17.99
N THR A 10 22.18 -7.15 17.30
CA THR A 10 21.42 -7.01 16.07
C THR A 10 20.16 -7.85 16.14
N ARG A 11 19.02 -7.24 15.82
CA ARG A 11 17.74 -7.97 15.73
C ARG A 11 16.86 -7.44 14.60
N THR A 12 15.76 -8.14 14.34
CA THR A 12 14.71 -7.64 13.45
C THR A 12 13.69 -6.83 14.26
N TYR A 13 13.13 -5.81 13.62
CA TYR A 13 12.06 -5.00 14.18
C TYR A 13 10.88 -5.85 14.67
N ASP A 14 10.50 -5.65 15.93
CA ASP A 14 9.42 -6.36 16.62
C ASP A 14 8.49 -5.38 17.38
N GLY A 15 8.58 -4.08 17.08
CA GLY A 15 7.80 -3.03 17.72
C GLY A 15 8.32 -2.58 19.08
N THR A 16 9.31 -3.24 19.67
CA THR A 16 9.91 -2.88 20.97
C THR A 16 11.28 -2.22 20.79
N ASN A 17 11.90 -1.74 21.88
CA ASN A 17 13.30 -1.32 21.93
C ASN A 17 14.19 -2.28 22.77
N THR A 18 13.73 -3.51 22.99
CA THR A 18 14.44 -4.48 23.83
C THR A 18 15.70 -5.02 23.16
N SER A 19 16.69 -5.42 23.95
CA SER A 19 17.89 -6.14 23.49
C SER A 19 18.03 -7.43 24.30
N THR A 20 18.61 -8.45 23.67
CA THR A 20 18.95 -9.73 24.35
C THR A 20 20.43 -9.84 24.68
N GLY A 21 21.22 -8.80 24.33
CA GLY A 21 22.63 -8.71 24.65
C GLY A 21 22.87 -8.70 26.17
N LEU A 22 23.88 -9.45 26.60
CA LEU A 22 24.28 -9.50 28.00
C LEU A 22 25.33 -8.42 28.26
N VAL A 23 25.04 -7.50 29.17
CA VAL A 23 25.97 -6.44 29.58
C VAL A 23 27.25 -7.06 30.16
N SER A 24 28.40 -6.61 29.67
CA SER A 24 29.70 -7.01 30.19
C SER A 24 30.01 -6.25 31.48
N ILE A 25 30.09 -6.98 32.59
CA ILE A 25 30.31 -6.41 33.93
C ILE A 25 31.72 -6.78 34.40
N THR A 26 32.51 -5.78 34.78
CA THR A 26 33.90 -5.97 35.25
C THR A 26 34.21 -5.06 36.44
N GLY A 27 35.14 -5.48 37.30
CA GLY A 27 35.58 -4.69 38.46
C GLY A 27 34.86 -5.00 39.78
N LEU A 28 34.04 -6.06 39.84
CA LEU A 28 33.51 -6.63 41.08
C LEU A 28 34.64 -7.08 42.02
N GLN A 29 34.41 -6.98 43.32
CA GLN A 29 35.36 -7.30 44.38
C GLN A 29 34.84 -8.48 45.22
N GLY A 30 35.74 -9.38 45.63
CA GLY A 30 35.39 -10.48 46.52
C GLY A 30 34.22 -11.34 46.01
N ASN A 31 33.17 -11.46 46.82
CA ASN A 31 31.97 -12.24 46.52
C ASN A 31 30.80 -11.39 46.01
N ASP A 32 31.06 -10.13 45.65
CA ASP A 32 30.04 -9.22 45.16
C ASP A 32 29.51 -9.69 43.79
N SER A 33 28.25 -9.39 43.51
CA SER A 33 27.61 -9.69 42.24
C SER A 33 26.89 -8.47 41.70
N ALA A 34 26.70 -8.42 40.38
CA ALA A 34 25.88 -7.40 39.75
C ALA A 34 25.18 -7.95 38.51
N SER A 35 24.06 -7.33 38.17
CA SER A 35 23.31 -7.59 36.94
C SER A 35 22.90 -6.26 36.31
N ALA A 36 22.77 -6.25 34.98
CA ALA A 36 22.21 -5.13 34.25
C ALA A 36 21.60 -5.62 32.95
N THR A 37 20.66 -4.84 32.41
CA THR A 37 20.08 -5.03 31.09
C THR A 37 20.65 -3.99 30.14
N GLN A 38 20.35 -4.12 28.85
CA GLN A 38 20.57 -3.07 27.88
C GLN A 38 19.35 -2.93 26.98
N VAL A 39 19.11 -1.72 26.50
CA VAL A 39 18.01 -1.40 25.58
C VAL A 39 18.51 -0.54 24.43
N PHE A 40 17.86 -0.67 23.28
CA PHE A 40 18.06 0.26 22.17
C PHE A 40 17.47 1.63 22.52
N ASP A 41 18.14 2.69 22.08
CA ASP A 41 17.71 4.08 22.19
C ASP A 41 16.38 4.37 21.47
N SER A 42 16.01 3.54 20.51
CA SER A 42 14.75 3.63 19.78
C SER A 42 14.24 2.24 19.39
N ARG A 43 12.91 2.11 19.27
CA ARG A 43 12.29 0.90 18.67
C ARG A 43 12.48 0.81 17.16
N ASN A 44 12.78 1.92 16.50
CA ASN A 44 12.74 2.01 15.03
C ASN A 44 13.96 1.33 14.38
N ALA A 45 13.78 0.84 13.14
CA ALA A 45 14.83 0.20 12.36
C ALA A 45 15.99 1.15 12.00
N GLY A 46 17.17 0.57 11.80
CA GLY A 46 18.43 1.21 11.42
C GLY A 46 19.53 1.01 12.46
N ASN A 47 20.63 1.74 12.28
CA ASN A 47 21.74 1.77 13.25
C ASN A 47 21.26 2.47 14.52
N ARG A 48 21.48 1.84 15.67
CA ARG A 48 20.98 2.25 17.00
C ARG A 48 22.11 2.28 18.02
N THR A 49 21.84 2.89 19.16
CA THR A 49 22.73 2.87 20.34
C THR A 49 22.11 1.97 21.41
N LEU A 50 22.94 1.12 22.03
CA LEU A 50 22.56 0.29 23.17
C LEU A 50 23.05 0.95 24.46
N ASN A 51 22.11 1.19 25.37
CA ASN A 51 22.38 1.80 26.66
C ASN A 51 22.15 0.78 27.78
N VAL A 52 23.06 0.76 28.76
CA VAL A 52 22.90 -0.06 29.96
C VAL A 52 21.77 0.50 30.81
N THR A 53 20.89 -0.38 31.28
CA THR A 53 19.73 -0.10 32.13
C THR A 53 19.61 -1.14 33.24
N ASP A 54 18.70 -0.91 34.19
CA ASP A 54 18.36 -1.86 35.27
C ASP A 54 19.56 -2.44 36.02
N VAL A 55 20.52 -1.58 36.38
CA VAL A 55 21.71 -1.98 37.13
C VAL A 55 21.33 -2.34 38.57
N LEU A 56 21.68 -3.55 38.98
CA LEU A 56 21.56 -4.04 40.35
C LEU A 56 22.94 -4.52 40.82
N ILE A 57 23.36 -4.05 42.00
CA ILE A 57 24.59 -4.49 42.67
C ILE A 57 24.18 -5.17 43.97
N ASN A 58 24.69 -6.38 44.19
CA ASN A 58 24.47 -7.18 45.37
C ASN A 58 25.81 -7.47 46.05
N ASP A 59 26.15 -6.58 46.97
CA ASP A 59 27.43 -6.49 47.71
C ASP A 59 27.22 -6.31 49.23
N GLY A 60 25.99 -6.52 49.70
CA GLY A 60 25.62 -6.36 51.11
C GLY A 60 25.64 -4.92 51.63
N ASN A 61 25.91 -3.91 50.78
CA ASN A 61 25.96 -2.50 51.18
C ASN A 61 25.17 -1.54 50.25
N ASN A 62 24.41 -2.08 49.29
CA ASN A 62 23.64 -1.35 48.27
C ASN A 62 24.50 -0.60 47.23
N GLY A 63 25.69 -1.11 46.91
CA GLY A 63 26.54 -0.52 45.85
C GLY A 63 27.32 0.73 46.27
N ASN A 64 27.33 1.10 47.55
CA ASN A 64 27.92 2.36 48.04
C ASN A 64 29.46 2.40 47.96
N ASN A 65 30.12 1.27 47.78
CA ASN A 65 31.57 1.15 47.60
C ASN A 65 31.99 1.14 46.12
N TYR A 66 31.05 1.18 45.18
CA TYR A 66 31.34 1.21 43.75
C TYR A 66 31.11 2.60 43.13
N ILE A 67 32.14 3.10 42.45
CA ILE A 67 31.95 4.11 41.41
C ILE A 67 31.57 3.34 40.14
N VAL A 68 30.31 3.47 39.73
CA VAL A 68 29.74 2.79 38.56
C VAL A 68 29.96 3.62 37.30
N GLN A 69 30.50 3.00 36.26
CA GLN A 69 30.63 3.58 34.93
C GLN A 69 29.92 2.71 33.90
N THR A 70 29.07 3.34 33.10
CA THR A 70 28.37 2.68 31.99
C THR A 70 28.95 3.12 30.66
N GLN A 71 29.15 2.17 29.75
CA GLN A 71 29.54 2.45 28.37
C GLN A 71 28.47 1.93 27.40
N SER A 72 28.08 2.78 26.45
CA SER A 72 27.16 2.38 25.37
C SER A 72 27.87 1.58 24.29
N ALA A 73 27.08 0.83 23.52
CA ALA A 73 27.52 0.05 22.37
C ALA A 73 26.69 0.39 21.13
N THR A 74 27.14 -0.06 19.96
CA THR A 74 26.36 0.08 18.72
C THR A 74 25.48 -1.13 18.53
N GLY A 75 24.33 -0.94 17.90
CA GLY A 75 23.46 -2.04 17.51
C GLY A 75 22.72 -1.76 16.21
N THR A 76 22.05 -2.78 15.68
CA THR A 76 21.27 -2.65 14.44
C THR A 76 19.89 -3.29 14.61
N ILE A 77 18.84 -2.53 14.29
CA ILE A 77 17.50 -3.09 14.13
C ILE A 77 17.21 -3.21 12.63
N ASN A 78 17.22 -4.43 12.12
CA ASN A 78 16.83 -4.75 10.74
C ASN A 78 15.34 -4.49 10.55
N LYS A 79 14.96 -4.06 9.35
CA LYS A 79 13.54 -3.87 9.00
C LYS A 79 12.79 -5.21 9.05
N ALA A 80 11.55 -5.17 9.54
CA ALA A 80 10.61 -6.28 9.37
C ALA A 80 10.17 -6.38 7.90
N LEU A 81 9.71 -7.55 7.48
CA LEU A 81 9.34 -7.79 6.09
C LEU A 81 7.82 -7.76 5.91
N ILE A 82 7.36 -6.97 4.95
CA ILE A 82 6.03 -7.15 4.35
C ILE A 82 6.21 -8.02 3.10
N THR A 83 5.72 -9.24 3.17
CA THR A 83 5.93 -10.26 2.14
C THR A 83 4.90 -10.23 1.03
N GLN A 84 3.69 -9.77 1.35
CA GLN A 84 2.56 -9.73 0.42
C GLN A 84 1.59 -8.60 0.79
N VAL A 85 0.89 -8.09 -0.24
CA VAL A 85 -0.19 -7.12 -0.10
C VAL A 85 -1.44 -7.69 -0.74
N ASP A 86 -2.47 -7.91 0.08
CA ASP A 86 -3.77 -8.47 -0.33
C ASP A 86 -4.88 -7.45 -0.12
N GLY A 87 -6.11 -7.79 -0.52
CA GLY A 87 -7.31 -6.98 -0.23
C GLY A 87 -7.46 -5.70 -1.06
N ILE A 88 -6.49 -5.37 -1.92
CA ILE A 88 -6.66 -4.33 -2.93
C ILE A 88 -7.69 -4.80 -3.96
N THR A 89 -8.69 -3.97 -4.21
CA THR A 89 -9.73 -4.23 -5.21
C THR A 89 -9.67 -3.21 -6.33
N ALA A 90 -10.23 -3.54 -7.49
CA ALA A 90 -10.35 -2.63 -8.62
C ALA A 90 -11.81 -2.39 -8.95
N ASN A 91 -12.14 -1.16 -9.33
CA ASN A 91 -13.49 -0.80 -9.74
C ASN A 91 -13.78 -1.37 -11.13
N SER A 92 -14.97 -1.95 -11.27
CA SER A 92 -15.51 -2.26 -12.60
C SER A 92 -15.81 -0.97 -13.35
N ARG A 93 -15.66 -0.96 -14.67
CA ARG A 93 -15.81 0.26 -15.48
C ARG A 93 -16.34 -0.02 -16.88
N LEU A 94 -16.85 1.04 -17.51
CA LEU A 94 -17.17 1.04 -18.93
C LEU A 94 -15.88 1.09 -19.75
N PHE A 95 -15.88 0.42 -20.91
CA PHE A 95 -14.80 0.51 -21.88
C PHE A 95 -14.69 1.93 -22.47
N ASP A 96 -13.49 2.50 -22.41
CA ASP A 96 -13.15 3.83 -22.93
C ASP A 96 -11.87 3.84 -23.80
N GLY A 97 -11.41 2.66 -24.22
CA GLY A 97 -10.17 2.52 -24.99
C GLY A 97 -8.87 2.51 -24.18
N THR A 98 -8.92 2.55 -22.84
CA THR A 98 -7.73 2.48 -21.97
C THR A 98 -7.67 1.20 -21.14
N THR A 99 -6.52 0.91 -20.52
CA THR A 99 -6.38 -0.21 -19.57
C THR A 99 -6.28 0.25 -18.12
N THR A 100 -6.31 1.56 -17.84
CA THR A 100 -6.20 2.08 -16.48
C THR A 100 -7.35 1.58 -15.61
N ALA A 101 -7.03 1.13 -14.41
CA ALA A 101 -8.01 0.70 -13.41
C ALA A 101 -7.92 1.60 -12.17
N THR A 102 -9.08 2.07 -11.70
CA THR A 102 -9.19 2.73 -10.41
C THR A 102 -9.17 1.68 -9.30
N LEU A 103 -8.23 1.81 -8.36
CA LEU A 103 -8.07 0.88 -7.24
C LEU A 103 -8.76 1.41 -5.98
N ASN A 104 -9.22 0.50 -5.13
CA ASN A 104 -9.62 0.77 -3.76
C ASN A 104 -8.65 0.06 -2.80
N LEU A 105 -7.98 0.85 -1.96
CA LEU A 105 -6.90 0.43 -1.07
C LEU A 105 -7.37 0.25 0.39
N ASN A 106 -8.62 0.62 0.71
CA ASN A 106 -9.11 0.72 2.09
C ASN A 106 -9.07 -0.61 2.85
N ASN A 107 -9.24 -1.72 2.12
CA ASN A 107 -9.21 -3.07 2.69
C ASN A 107 -7.86 -3.77 2.51
N SER A 108 -6.81 -3.04 2.12
CA SER A 108 -5.49 -3.63 1.91
C SER A 108 -4.96 -4.28 3.19
N GLN A 109 -4.40 -5.47 3.04
CA GLN A 109 -3.81 -6.27 4.12
C GLN A 109 -2.33 -6.44 3.84
N LEU A 110 -1.50 -6.19 4.86
CA LEU A 110 -0.04 -6.26 4.77
C LEU A 110 0.47 -7.47 5.55
N LEU A 111 0.80 -8.54 4.84
CA LEU A 111 1.26 -9.78 5.47
C LEU A 111 2.67 -9.58 6.06
N GLY A 112 2.79 -9.74 7.37
CA GLY A 112 4.01 -9.45 8.15
C GLY A 112 3.94 -8.15 8.94
N LYS A 113 2.86 -7.36 8.81
CA LYS A 113 2.62 -6.19 9.65
C LYS A 113 2.39 -6.61 11.11
N LEU A 114 3.09 -5.96 12.03
CA LEU A 114 2.86 -6.12 13.47
C LEU A 114 1.56 -5.41 13.88
N ALA A 115 0.82 -6.04 14.79
CA ALA A 115 -0.42 -5.49 15.30
C ALA A 115 -0.16 -4.18 16.07
N GLY A 116 -0.98 -3.16 15.83
CA GLY A 116 -0.85 -1.84 16.46
C GLY A 116 0.01 -0.84 15.69
N ASP A 117 0.82 -1.27 14.72
CA ASP A 117 1.62 -0.35 13.92
C ASP A 117 0.77 0.47 12.94
N ASP A 118 1.14 1.74 12.77
CA ASP A 118 0.63 2.63 11.74
C ASP A 118 1.38 2.39 10.43
N LEU A 119 0.84 1.45 9.65
CA LEU A 119 1.35 1.02 8.36
C LEU A 119 0.19 0.67 7.42
N TYR A 120 0.15 1.30 6.24
CA TYR A 120 -0.89 1.11 5.23
C TYR A 120 -0.36 1.33 3.81
N VAL A 121 -1.13 0.90 2.80
CA VAL A 121 -0.83 1.18 1.38
C VAL A 121 -1.29 2.60 1.04
N ALA A 122 -0.36 3.49 0.72
CA ALA A 122 -0.66 4.87 0.35
C ALA A 122 -1.09 5.01 -1.10
N SER A 123 -0.43 4.28 -2.00
CA SER A 123 -0.71 4.32 -3.42
C SER A 123 -0.30 3.02 -4.11
N ALA A 124 -0.96 2.77 -5.24
CA ALA A 124 -0.64 1.71 -6.17
C ALA A 124 -1.21 2.08 -7.55
N GLN A 125 -0.71 1.45 -8.61
CA GLN A 125 -1.18 1.66 -9.97
C GLN A 125 -1.86 0.39 -10.50
N GLY A 126 -3.11 0.52 -10.96
CA GLY A 126 -3.90 -0.59 -11.49
C GLY A 126 -4.01 -0.55 -13.01
N GLN A 127 -3.84 -1.69 -13.67
CA GLN A 127 -4.03 -1.85 -15.11
C GLN A 127 -4.72 -3.18 -15.42
N PHE A 128 -5.81 -3.14 -16.18
CA PHE A 128 -6.37 -4.33 -16.82
C PHE A 128 -5.32 -5.00 -17.71
N SER A 129 -5.28 -6.32 -17.71
CA SER A 129 -4.31 -7.12 -18.50
C SER A 129 -4.38 -6.85 -20.00
N ASP A 130 -5.56 -6.46 -20.49
CA ASP A 130 -5.86 -6.19 -21.90
C ASP A 130 -7.14 -5.33 -22.03
N LEU A 131 -7.43 -4.88 -23.25
CA LEU A 131 -8.57 -4.01 -23.59
C LEU A 131 -9.91 -4.73 -23.82
N GLY A 132 -9.95 -6.06 -23.78
CA GLY A 132 -11.17 -6.82 -24.04
C GLY A 132 -12.31 -6.50 -23.07
N ILE A 133 -13.54 -6.58 -23.53
CA ILE A 133 -14.73 -6.50 -22.66
C ILE A 133 -14.95 -7.86 -22.01
N GLY A 134 -15.29 -7.89 -20.73
CA GLY A 134 -15.51 -9.14 -20.01
C GLY A 134 -15.66 -8.97 -18.49
N GLN A 135 -16.11 -10.05 -17.86
CA GLN A 135 -16.22 -10.15 -16.41
C GLN A 135 -14.95 -10.77 -15.81
N GLY A 136 -14.62 -10.39 -14.57
CA GLY A 136 -13.51 -11.00 -13.83
C GLY A 136 -12.14 -10.82 -14.49
N LYS A 137 -11.97 -9.75 -15.26
CA LYS A 137 -10.70 -9.48 -15.95
C LYS A 137 -9.61 -9.21 -14.95
N VAL A 138 -8.42 -9.74 -15.21
CA VAL A 138 -7.24 -9.53 -14.38
C VAL A 138 -6.86 -8.05 -14.41
N VAL A 139 -6.66 -7.49 -13.22
CA VAL A 139 -6.06 -6.18 -13.01
C VAL A 139 -4.72 -6.39 -12.31
N ASN A 140 -3.64 -6.06 -13.01
CA ASN A 140 -2.29 -6.04 -12.47
C ASN A 140 -2.11 -4.77 -11.64
N ILE A 141 -1.61 -4.94 -10.42
CA ILE A 141 -1.31 -3.85 -9.50
C ILE A 141 0.21 -3.75 -9.38
N ASN A 142 0.75 -2.57 -9.65
CA ASN A 142 2.17 -2.29 -9.61
C ASN A 142 2.47 -1.06 -8.75
N ASN A 143 3.75 -0.87 -8.42
CA ASN A 143 4.24 0.32 -7.71
C ASN A 143 3.51 0.58 -6.39
N ILE A 144 3.24 -0.49 -5.63
CA ILE A 144 2.68 -0.37 -4.28
C ILE A 144 3.65 0.41 -3.39
N GLN A 145 3.16 1.46 -2.73
CA GLN A 145 3.91 2.29 -1.79
C GLN A 145 3.28 2.20 -0.40
N LEU A 146 4.12 2.01 0.62
CA LEU A 146 3.70 2.00 2.03
C LEU A 146 3.84 3.39 2.65
N ALA A 147 2.96 3.73 3.58
CA ALA A 147 3.06 4.91 4.44
C ALA A 147 2.52 4.62 5.85
N GLY A 148 2.53 5.66 6.68
CA GLY A 148 2.26 5.58 8.12
C GLY A 148 3.53 5.83 8.93
N ALA A 149 3.36 6.14 10.22
CA ALA A 149 4.46 6.49 11.11
C ALA A 149 5.49 5.36 11.26
N ASP A 150 5.07 4.10 11.10
CA ASP A 150 5.92 2.93 11.26
C ASP A 150 6.50 2.41 9.93
N ALA A 151 6.17 3.02 8.78
CA ALA A 151 6.58 2.50 7.45
C ALA A 151 8.09 2.38 7.26
N ALA A 152 8.88 3.25 7.89
CA ALA A 152 10.34 3.16 7.83
C ALA A 152 10.90 1.87 8.48
N ASN A 153 10.13 1.23 9.36
CA ASN A 153 10.52 0.00 10.05
C ASN A 153 10.32 -1.26 9.21
N TYR A 154 9.72 -1.13 8.02
CA TYR A 154 9.38 -2.25 7.15
C TYR A 154 10.07 -2.16 5.79
N GLN A 155 10.31 -3.33 5.20
CA GLN A 155 10.71 -3.51 3.82
C GLN A 155 9.60 -4.25 3.07
N LEU A 156 9.08 -3.63 2.01
CA LEU A 156 8.15 -4.29 1.09
C LEU A 156 8.94 -5.16 0.11
N ILE A 157 8.77 -6.47 0.21
CA ILE A 157 9.49 -7.43 -0.65
C ILE A 157 8.86 -7.51 -2.04
N LYS A 158 7.53 -7.44 -2.11
CA LYS A 158 6.78 -7.52 -3.36
C LYS A 158 5.87 -6.31 -3.51
N ASN A 159 6.23 -5.40 -4.41
CA ASN A 159 5.45 -4.19 -4.71
C ASN A 159 4.39 -4.38 -5.80
N THR A 160 3.97 -5.63 -6.02
CA THR A 160 2.97 -6.03 -7.01
C THR A 160 1.90 -6.93 -6.40
N ALA A 161 0.68 -6.84 -6.93
CA ALA A 161 -0.46 -7.67 -6.57
C ALA A 161 -1.36 -7.88 -7.80
N GLN A 162 -2.39 -8.72 -7.66
CA GLN A 162 -3.41 -8.88 -8.69
C GLN A 162 -4.80 -8.88 -8.05
N THR A 163 -5.77 -8.40 -8.81
CA THR A 163 -7.19 -8.46 -8.47
C THR A 163 -7.99 -8.66 -9.75
N THR A 164 -9.32 -8.68 -9.66
CA THR A 164 -10.18 -8.78 -10.83
C THR A 164 -11.26 -7.71 -10.81
N ALA A 165 -11.63 -7.21 -11.99
CA ALA A 165 -12.75 -6.30 -12.18
C ALA A 165 -13.43 -6.55 -13.52
N ASN A 166 -14.65 -6.02 -13.70
CA ASN A 166 -15.36 -6.12 -14.96
C ASN A 166 -15.04 -4.91 -15.86
N MET A 167 -14.92 -5.16 -17.15
CA MET A 167 -14.88 -4.13 -18.19
C MET A 167 -16.06 -4.33 -19.11
N THR A 168 -17.03 -3.42 -19.06
CA THR A 168 -18.31 -3.58 -19.76
C THR A 168 -18.39 -2.65 -20.95
N LEU A 169 -18.93 -3.12 -22.08
CA LEU A 169 -19.24 -2.25 -23.20
C LEU A 169 -20.43 -1.36 -22.83
N MET A 170 -20.38 -0.09 -23.23
CA MET A 170 -21.58 0.76 -23.17
C MET A 170 -22.65 0.18 -24.12
N THR A 171 -23.76 -0.32 -23.58
CA THR A 171 -24.89 -0.74 -24.41
C THR A 171 -25.71 0.49 -24.83
N PRO A 172 -26.12 0.60 -26.12
CA PRO A 172 -26.87 1.76 -26.62
C PRO A 172 -28.17 2.10 -25.87
N THR A 173 -28.72 1.17 -25.08
CA THR A 173 -29.94 1.36 -24.28
C THR A 173 -29.86 2.47 -23.22
N GLY A 174 -28.66 2.98 -22.90
CA GLY A 174 -28.49 4.13 -22.00
C GLY A 174 -28.53 5.52 -22.67
N TYR A 175 -28.56 5.61 -24.01
CA TYR A 175 -28.39 6.87 -24.74
C TYR A 175 -29.48 7.20 -25.76
N LEU A 176 -30.51 6.36 -25.92
CA LEU A 176 -31.56 6.65 -26.89
C LEU A 176 -32.54 7.68 -26.33
N GLN A 177 -32.28 8.97 -26.53
CA GLN A 177 -33.41 9.88 -26.79
C GLN A 177 -33.98 9.45 -28.14
N ALA A 178 -35.20 8.91 -28.11
CA ALA A 178 -35.89 8.38 -29.26
C ALA A 178 -35.91 9.41 -30.40
N ILE A 179 -35.60 8.96 -31.61
CA ILE A 179 -35.89 9.71 -32.85
C ILE A 179 -37.40 9.99 -32.84
N GLN A 180 -37.82 11.20 -32.46
CA GLN A 180 -39.20 11.61 -32.59
C GLN A 180 -39.40 12.18 -33.99
N PHE A 181 -40.06 11.42 -34.86
CA PHE A 181 -40.62 11.97 -36.10
C PHE A 181 -41.84 12.82 -35.74
N GLN A 182 -41.74 14.14 -35.87
CA GLN A 182 -42.91 15.01 -35.94
C GLN A 182 -43.30 15.15 -37.42
N PRO A 183 -44.51 14.74 -37.85
CA PRO A 183 -44.94 14.98 -39.22
C PRO A 183 -45.05 16.49 -39.45
N VAL A 184 -44.26 17.02 -40.38
CA VAL A 184 -44.42 18.39 -40.88
C VAL A 184 -45.48 18.36 -41.97
N THR A 185 -46.68 18.85 -41.68
CA THR A 185 -47.67 19.16 -42.71
C THR A 185 -47.43 20.58 -43.22
N ASP A 186 -46.60 20.71 -44.26
CA ASP A 186 -46.52 21.94 -45.07
C ASP A 186 -47.34 21.74 -46.36
N PRO A 187 -48.43 22.51 -46.58
CA PRO A 187 -49.29 22.36 -47.75
C PRO A 187 -48.68 22.85 -49.09
N GLN A 188 -47.45 23.38 -49.15
CA GLN A 188 -46.95 24.08 -50.34
C GLN A 188 -45.53 23.73 -50.82
N ILE A 189 -44.80 22.80 -50.20
CA ILE A 189 -43.46 22.39 -50.68
C ILE A 189 -43.33 20.86 -50.64
N GLN A 190 -42.87 20.27 -51.75
CA GLN A 190 -42.54 18.83 -51.84
C GLN A 190 -41.70 18.39 -50.62
N PRO A 191 -42.07 17.31 -49.91
CA PRO A 191 -41.37 16.89 -48.70
C PRO A 191 -39.94 16.46 -49.04
N GLN A 192 -38.97 17.35 -48.79
CA GLN A 192 -37.56 17.00 -48.74
C GLN A 192 -37.34 16.25 -47.42
N ASN A 193 -37.35 14.92 -47.47
CA ASN A 193 -37.07 14.03 -46.33
C ASN A 193 -35.66 14.27 -45.80
N SER A 194 -35.49 15.28 -44.95
CA SER A 194 -34.21 15.63 -44.33
C SER A 194 -34.24 15.21 -42.87
N ALA A 195 -33.54 14.11 -42.56
CA ALA A 195 -33.28 13.71 -41.18
C ALA A 195 -31.91 14.25 -40.76
N ARG A 196 -31.86 15.05 -39.69
CA ARG A 196 -30.60 15.50 -39.10
C ARG A 196 -30.19 14.54 -38.00
N ILE A 197 -28.99 13.98 -38.11
CA ILE A 197 -28.42 13.09 -37.10
C ILE A 197 -27.26 13.85 -36.46
N ASP A 198 -27.41 14.22 -35.19
CA ASP A 198 -26.31 14.81 -34.42
C ASP A 198 -25.50 13.69 -33.77
N VAL A 199 -24.22 13.57 -34.16
CA VAL A 199 -23.30 12.55 -33.67
C VAL A 199 -22.29 13.20 -32.74
N GLN A 200 -22.25 12.75 -31.49
CA GLN A 200 -21.18 13.12 -30.56
C GLN A 200 -20.49 11.85 -30.04
N ASN A 201 -19.17 11.74 -30.28
CA ASN A 201 -18.25 10.75 -29.69
C ASN A 201 -18.67 9.27 -29.68
N GLY A 202 -19.25 8.75 -30.77
CA GLY A 202 -19.52 7.30 -30.86
C GLY A 202 -19.70 6.71 -32.25
N GLY A 203 -19.74 7.53 -33.31
CA GLY A 203 -20.08 7.08 -34.65
C GLY A 203 -21.55 6.62 -34.76
N VAL A 204 -22.14 6.79 -35.94
CA VAL A 204 -23.49 6.27 -36.23
C VAL A 204 -23.33 5.08 -37.16
N ASN A 205 -23.86 3.94 -36.75
CA ASN A 205 -24.01 2.80 -37.66
C ASN A 205 -25.19 3.09 -38.61
N ILE A 206 -24.87 3.47 -39.85
CA ILE A 206 -25.83 3.77 -40.91
C ILE A 206 -26.08 2.57 -41.85
N ASN A 207 -25.60 1.37 -41.50
CA ASN A 207 -25.84 0.19 -42.33
C ASN A 207 -27.35 -0.08 -42.46
N GLY A 208 -27.85 -0.08 -43.69
CA GLY A 208 -29.26 -0.28 -44.01
C GLY A 208 -30.06 0.99 -44.33
N LEU A 209 -29.48 2.19 -44.16
CA LEU A 209 -30.08 3.42 -44.68
C LEU A 209 -29.85 3.50 -46.19
N GLN A 210 -30.92 3.31 -46.97
CA GLN A 210 -30.92 3.57 -48.41
C GLN A 210 -31.50 4.96 -48.69
N VAL A 211 -30.75 5.78 -49.43
CA VAL A 211 -31.31 6.98 -50.04
C VAL A 211 -32.19 6.51 -51.19
N MET A 212 -33.51 6.61 -51.05
CA MET A 212 -34.41 6.44 -52.18
C MET A 212 -34.23 7.64 -53.10
N GLN A 213 -33.60 7.44 -54.26
CA GLN A 213 -33.60 8.46 -55.31
C GLN A 213 -35.01 8.52 -55.91
N GLY A 214 -35.73 9.61 -55.65
CA GLY A 214 -36.97 9.91 -56.36
C GLY A 214 -36.63 10.21 -57.82
N GLY A 215 -37.14 9.37 -58.72
CA GLY A 215 -37.17 9.70 -60.15
C GLY A 215 -38.10 10.88 -60.39
N TYR A 216 -37.65 11.81 -61.25
CA TYR A 216 -38.40 12.99 -61.68
C TYR A 216 -39.75 12.65 -62.32
#